data_AF-A0A3C1TIW8-F1
#
_entry.id   AF-A0A3C1TIW8-F1
#
_cell.length_a   1.000
_cell.length_b   1.000
_cell.length_c   1.000
_cell.angle_alpha   90.00
_cell.angle_beta   90.00
_cell.angle_gamma   90.00
#
_symmetry.space_group_name_H-M   'P 1'
#
loop_
_entity.id
_entity.type
_entity.pdbx_description
1 polymer ?
#
loop_
_entity_poly.entity_id
_entity_poly.type
_entity_poly.pdbx_seq_one_letter_code
_entity_poly.pdbx_strand_id
1 'polypeptide(L)'
;MIKQHTLTLLVTLFFTQAGIAQSTGTFTDSRDGQTYKTFSFKNASTDTTVTWMSQNLNYKVQGSYAYDDKESNRKELGLLYTWEAAKKACPSGWHLATDIEWSMLVTKFGGMD
;
A
#
# COMPACT_ATOMS: atom_id res chain seq x y z
N MET A 1 -27.38 -30.23 54.85
CA MET A 1 -27.53 -29.17 53.84
C MET A 1 -26.15 -28.82 53.29
N ILE A 2 -25.74 -29.50 52.21
CA ILE A 2 -24.42 -29.34 51.59
C ILE A 2 -24.59 -28.30 50.47
N LYS A 3 -24.00 -27.11 50.63
CA LYS A 3 -23.99 -26.08 49.59
C LYS A 3 -22.90 -26.44 48.57
N GLN A 4 -23.31 -26.83 47.38
CA GLN A 4 -22.44 -27.15 46.27
C GLN A 4 -21.99 -25.82 45.62
N HIS A 5 -20.71 -25.48 45.75
CA HIS A 5 -20.13 -24.31 45.10
C HIS A 5 -19.79 -24.64 43.65
N THR A 6 -20.62 -24.22 42.71
CA THR A 6 -20.34 -24.24 41.28
C THR A 6 -19.32 -23.16 40.96
N LEU A 7 -18.08 -23.58 40.64
CA LEU A 7 -17.02 -22.71 40.13
C LEU A 7 -17.17 -22.60 38.61
N THR A 8 -17.84 -21.54 38.13
CA THR A 8 -17.97 -21.28 36.69
C THR A 8 -16.70 -20.61 36.18
N LEU A 9 -15.88 -21.36 35.45
CA LEU A 9 -14.69 -20.85 34.77
C LEU A 9 -15.14 -20.04 33.53
N LEU A 10 -15.26 -18.72 33.67
CA LEU A 10 -15.50 -17.82 32.54
C LEU A 10 -14.20 -17.67 31.74
N VAL A 11 -14.04 -18.45 30.67
CA VAL A 11 -13.00 -18.21 29.66
C VAL A 11 -13.52 -17.11 28.75
N THR A 12 -13.16 -15.86 29.05
CA THR A 12 -13.38 -14.74 28.13
C THR A 12 -12.38 -14.85 26.98
N LEU A 13 -12.83 -15.38 25.84
CA LEU A 13 -12.10 -15.24 24.58
C LEU A 13 -12.05 -13.75 24.22
N PHE A 14 -10.96 -13.07 24.57
CA PHE A 14 -10.62 -11.80 23.97
C PHE A 14 -10.21 -12.07 22.53
N PHE A 15 -11.17 -12.04 21.60
CA PHE A 15 -10.88 -11.80 20.19
C PHE A 15 -10.33 -10.38 20.10
N THR A 16 -9.01 -10.22 20.22
CA THR A 16 -8.36 -8.98 19.82
C THR A 16 -8.54 -8.89 18.31
N GLN A 17 -9.51 -8.12 17.86
CA GLN A 17 -9.57 -7.71 16.46
C GLN A 17 -8.30 -6.90 16.22
N ALA A 18 -7.29 -7.52 15.60
CA ALA A 18 -6.09 -6.82 15.18
C ALA A 18 -6.53 -5.83 14.10
N GLY A 19 -6.78 -4.58 14.50
CA GLY A 19 -6.95 -3.48 13.56
C GLY A 19 -5.77 -3.47 12.61
N ILE A 20 -6.01 -3.27 11.33
CA ILE A 20 -4.94 -3.15 10.34
C ILE A 20 -4.15 -1.89 10.70
N ALA A 21 -2.99 -2.05 11.33
CA ALA A 21 -2.11 -0.93 11.65
C ALA A 21 -1.45 -0.44 10.35
N GLN A 22 -2.11 0.50 9.69
CA GLN A 22 -1.52 1.29 8.61
C GLN A 22 -0.87 2.54 9.21
N SER A 23 0.32 2.89 8.72
CA SER A 23 0.96 4.18 8.98
C SER A 23 1.03 4.99 7.68
N THR A 24 0.84 6.29 7.74
CA THR A 24 0.98 7.20 6.60
C THR A 24 2.34 7.87 6.63
N GLY A 25 2.81 8.29 5.46
CA GLY A 25 4.09 8.98 5.32
C GLY A 25 4.17 9.75 4.00
N THR A 26 5.37 10.22 3.71
CA THR A 26 5.70 10.83 2.42
C THR A 26 7.05 10.33 1.91
N PHE A 27 7.22 10.36 0.60
CA PHE A 27 8.47 10.12 -0.08
C PHE A 27 8.71 11.27 -1.06
N THR A 28 9.86 11.91 -0.98
CA THR A 28 10.26 12.94 -1.96
C THR A 28 11.28 12.34 -2.90
N ASP A 29 10.95 12.29 -4.18
CA ASP A 29 11.85 11.81 -5.22
C ASP A 29 12.92 12.87 -5.47
N SER A 30 14.18 12.54 -5.20
CA SER A 30 15.30 13.47 -5.36
C SER A 30 15.60 13.80 -6.81
N ARG A 31 15.08 13.02 -7.76
CA ARG A 31 15.34 13.21 -9.20
C ARG A 31 14.56 14.37 -9.79
N ASP A 32 13.38 14.69 -9.25
CA ASP A 32 12.51 15.75 -9.75
C ASP A 32 11.88 16.64 -8.64
N GLY A 33 12.12 16.32 -7.37
CA GLY A 33 11.59 17.05 -6.22
C GLY A 33 10.12 16.78 -5.91
N GLN A 34 9.48 15.82 -6.60
CA GLN A 34 8.08 15.51 -6.36
C GLN A 34 7.90 14.72 -5.05
N THR A 35 7.03 15.21 -4.18
CA THR A 35 6.62 14.50 -2.96
C THR A 35 5.34 13.70 -3.19
N TYR A 36 5.41 12.41 -2.88
CA TYR A 36 4.31 11.44 -2.93
C TYR A 36 3.88 11.07 -1.51
N LYS A 37 2.58 10.97 -1.29
CA LYS A 37 2.03 10.33 -0.09
C LYS A 37 2.29 8.84 -0.15
N THR A 38 2.64 8.27 0.99
CA THR A 38 2.87 6.84 1.16
C THR A 38 2.04 6.30 2.30
N PHE A 39 1.86 4.99 2.30
CA PHE A 39 1.38 4.26 3.45
C PHE A 39 2.12 2.95 3.61
N SER A 40 2.27 2.51 4.85
CA SER A 40 2.95 1.27 5.19
C SER A 40 2.03 0.39 6.01
N PHE A 41 2.08 -0.92 5.76
CA PHE A 41 1.32 -1.91 6.50
C PHE A 41 2.13 -3.19 6.66
N LYS A 42 1.80 -3.96 7.70
CA LYS A 42 2.39 -5.28 7.91
C LYS A 42 1.79 -6.31 6.95
N ASN A 43 2.67 -7.02 6.26
CA ASN A 43 2.38 -8.28 5.59
C ASN A 43 2.28 -9.39 6.65
N ALA A 44 1.08 -9.90 6.86
CA ALA A 44 0.81 -10.93 7.88
C ALA A 44 1.51 -12.27 7.59
N SER A 45 1.80 -12.58 6.32
CA SER A 45 2.39 -13.86 5.93
C SER A 45 3.91 -13.90 6.12
N THR A 46 4.57 -12.74 6.08
CA THR A 46 6.04 -12.65 6.12
C THR A 46 6.57 -11.87 7.32
N ASP A 47 5.70 -11.28 8.14
CA ASP A 47 6.01 -10.32 9.21
C ASP A 47 6.92 -9.16 8.75
N THR A 48 6.82 -8.79 7.47
CA THR A 48 7.51 -7.63 6.90
C THR A 48 6.57 -6.44 6.82
N THR A 49 7.13 -5.23 6.89
CA THR A 49 6.38 -4.01 6.56
C THR A 49 6.65 -3.67 5.10
N VAL A 50 5.58 -3.50 4.33
CA VAL A 50 5.65 -3.01 2.95
C VAL A 50 5.14 -1.58 2.89
N THR A 51 5.76 -0.76 2.04
CA THR A 51 5.40 0.65 1.83
C THR A 51 4.94 0.85 0.40
N TRP A 52 3.83 1.54 0.22
CA TRP A 52 3.23 1.85 -1.07
C TRP A 52 3.07 3.36 -1.25
N MET A 53 3.20 3.83 -2.49
CA MET A 53 2.71 5.16 -2.85
C MET A 53 1.17 5.11 -2.93
N SER A 54 0.48 6.08 -2.33
CA SER A 54 -0.97 6.26 -2.49
C SER A 54 -1.32 7.22 -3.62
N GLN A 55 -0.33 7.61 -4.42
CA GLN A 55 -0.47 8.47 -5.59
C GLN A 55 0.30 7.84 -6.75
N ASN A 56 -0.19 8.05 -7.98
CA ASN A 56 0.46 7.56 -9.18
C ASN A 56 1.84 8.20 -9.35
N LEU A 57 2.84 7.39 -9.70
CA LEU A 57 4.19 7.88 -9.99
C LEU A 57 4.15 8.86 -11.16
N ASN A 58 4.84 9.99 -11.01
CA ASN A 58 4.77 11.09 -11.97
C ASN A 58 6.16 11.55 -12.41
N TYR A 59 7.10 10.61 -12.57
CA TYR A 59 8.47 10.87 -12.99
C TYR A 59 8.62 10.83 -14.52
N LYS A 60 9.05 11.94 -15.13
CA LYS A 60 9.10 12.05 -16.60
C LYS A 60 10.32 11.31 -17.17
N VAL A 61 10.05 10.32 -18.02
CA VAL A 61 11.05 9.56 -18.78
C VAL A 61 10.63 9.41 -20.25
N GLN A 62 11.55 9.02 -21.13
CA GLN A 62 11.19 8.64 -22.49
C GLN A 62 10.16 7.49 -22.46
N GLY A 63 9.06 7.65 -23.20
CA GLY A 63 7.95 6.68 -23.20
C GLY A 63 6.96 6.85 -22.05
N SER A 64 7.00 7.99 -21.34
CA SER A 64 5.94 8.45 -20.44
C SER A 64 5.10 9.55 -21.11
N TYR A 65 3.81 9.60 -20.78
CA TYR A 65 2.85 10.54 -21.39
C TYR A 65 1.74 10.91 -20.41
N ALA A 66 1.27 12.15 -20.51
CA ALA A 66 0.09 12.59 -19.76
C ALA A 66 -1.17 12.02 -20.41
N TYR A 67 -2.19 11.72 -19.61
CA TYR A 67 -3.48 11.29 -20.13
C TYR A 67 -4.07 12.37 -21.08
N ASP A 68 -4.61 11.94 -22.23
CA ASP A 68 -5.17 12.82 -23.26
C ASP A 68 -4.18 13.86 -23.82
N ASP A 69 -2.88 13.56 -23.76
CA ASP A 69 -1.76 14.43 -24.17
C ASP A 69 -1.77 15.83 -23.53
N LYS A 70 -2.49 15.98 -22.42
CA LYS A 70 -2.62 17.23 -21.66
C LYS A 70 -1.71 17.18 -20.44
N GLU A 71 -0.58 17.87 -20.51
CA GLU A 71 0.39 17.94 -19.40
C GLU A 71 -0.21 18.43 -18.08
N SER A 72 -1.31 19.19 -18.09
CA SER A 72 -2.03 19.56 -16.87
C SER A 72 -2.62 18.37 -16.11
N ASN A 73 -2.99 17.29 -16.82
CA ASN A 73 -3.66 16.12 -16.24
C ASN A 73 -2.76 15.33 -15.29
N ARG A 74 -1.44 15.39 -15.48
CA ARG A 74 -0.50 14.61 -14.66
C ARG A 74 -0.44 15.06 -13.21
N LYS A 75 -0.91 16.27 -12.89
CA LYS A 75 -0.97 16.78 -11.51
C LYS A 75 -1.88 15.94 -10.64
N GLU A 76 -2.97 15.44 -11.21
CA GLU A 76 -3.98 14.64 -10.51
C GLU A 76 -3.83 13.14 -10.83
N LEU A 77 -3.57 12.81 -12.10
CA LEU A 77 -3.58 11.43 -12.58
C LEU A 77 -2.19 10.78 -12.61
N GLY A 78 -1.11 11.54 -12.45
CA GLY A 78 0.26 11.08 -12.73
C GLY A 78 0.53 10.89 -14.22
N LEU A 79 1.61 10.16 -14.54
CA LEU A 79 1.95 9.81 -15.92
C LEU A 79 1.54 8.38 -16.24
N LEU A 80 1.21 8.15 -17.51
CA LEU A 80 1.15 6.83 -18.11
C LEU A 80 2.53 6.44 -18.60
N TYR A 81 2.84 5.15 -18.54
CA TYR A 81 4.14 4.62 -18.95
C TYR A 81 3.95 3.43 -19.88
N THR A 82 4.75 3.38 -20.93
CA THR A 82 5.01 2.11 -21.61
C THR A 82 5.70 1.14 -20.65
N TRP A 83 5.63 -0.16 -20.92
CA TRP A 83 6.30 -1.19 -20.09
C TRP A 83 7.80 -0.90 -19.90
N GLU A 84 8.50 -0.53 -20.97
CA GLU A 84 9.93 -0.20 -20.92
C GLU A 84 10.22 1.07 -20.10
N ALA A 85 9.32 2.04 -20.15
CA ALA A 85 9.41 3.25 -19.33
C ALA A 85 9.15 2.96 -17.86
N ALA A 86 8.13 2.15 -17.54
CA ALA A 86 7.77 1.77 -16.19
C ALA A 86 8.93 1.09 -15.44
N LYS A 87 9.64 0.17 -16.11
CA LYS A 87 10.83 -0.50 -15.56
C LYS A 87 11.98 0.45 -15.20
N LYS A 88 12.03 1.63 -15.81
CA LYS A 88 13.07 2.66 -15.60
C LYS A 88 12.59 3.81 -14.70
N ALA A 89 11.28 3.94 -14.51
CA ALA A 89 10.70 5.09 -13.84
C ALA A 89 10.84 5.01 -12.31
N CYS A 90 10.83 3.80 -11.73
CA CYS A 90 10.90 3.63 -10.29
C CYS A 90 12.20 4.23 -9.69
N PRO A 91 12.12 5.03 -8.62
CA PRO A 91 13.30 5.54 -7.92
C PRO A 91 14.05 4.41 -7.21
N SER A 92 15.30 4.67 -6.82
CA SER A 92 16.09 3.70 -6.05
C SER A 92 15.36 3.31 -4.75
N GLY A 93 15.34 2.00 -4.45
CA GLY A 93 14.60 1.44 -3.32
C GLY A 93 13.10 1.21 -3.57
N TRP A 94 12.58 1.59 -4.74
CA TRP A 94 11.22 1.33 -5.17
C TRP A 94 11.21 0.48 -6.44
N HIS A 95 10.15 -0.29 -6.65
CA HIS A 95 9.99 -1.13 -7.83
C HIS A 95 8.53 -1.16 -8.28
N LEU A 96 8.31 -1.66 -9.50
CA LEU A 96 6.97 -1.97 -9.98
C LEU A 96 6.43 -3.15 -9.18
N ALA A 97 5.22 -3.00 -8.65
CA ALA A 97 4.57 -4.09 -7.95
C ALA A 97 4.46 -5.32 -8.84
N THR A 98 4.82 -6.47 -8.27
CA THR A 98 4.49 -7.78 -8.84
C THR A 98 3.01 -8.10 -8.62
N ASP A 99 2.49 -9.07 -9.37
CA ASP A 99 1.10 -9.54 -9.19
C ASP A 99 0.84 -10.04 -7.76
N ILE A 100 1.85 -10.62 -7.11
CA ILE A 100 1.76 -11.08 -5.72
C ILE A 100 1.62 -9.90 -4.76
N GLU A 101 2.44 -8.86 -4.92
CA GLU A 101 2.38 -7.67 -4.07
C GLU A 101 1.07 -6.91 -4.28
N TRP A 102 0.61 -6.80 -5.53
CA TRP A 102 -0.69 -6.23 -5.85
C TRP A 102 -1.84 -7.03 -5.23
N SER A 103 -1.82 -8.37 -5.39
CA SER A 103 -2.82 -9.26 -4.80
C SER A 103 -2.87 -9.14 -3.28
N MET A 104 -1.70 -9.02 -2.62
CA MET A 104 -1.64 -8.75 -1.19
C MET A 104 -2.32 -7.43 -0.82
N LEU A 105 -2.07 -6.35 -1.57
CA LEU A 105 -2.69 -5.05 -1.33
C LEU A 105 -4.23 -5.14 -1.44
N VAL A 106 -4.72 -5.72 -2.53
CA VAL A 106 -6.15 -5.90 -2.79
C VAL A 106 -6.80 -6.79 -1.72
N THR A 107 -6.17 -7.90 -1.35
CA THR A 107 -6.67 -8.78 -0.29
C THR A 107 -6.76 -8.07 1.06
N LYS A 108 -5.82 -7.16 1.34
CA LYS A 108 -5.76 -6.44 2.62
C LYS A 108 -6.80 -5.32 2.72
N PHE A 109 -7.07 -4.60 1.62
CA PHE A 109 -7.84 -3.35 1.66
C PHE A 109 -9.04 -3.28 0.71
N GLY A 110 -9.09 -4.09 -0.35
CA GLY A 110 -10.10 -4.01 -1.40
C GLY A 110 -11.46 -4.65 -1.04
N GLY A 111 -11.47 -5.65 -0.16
CA GLY A 111 -12.67 -6.46 0.07
C GLY A 111 -13.04 -7.32 -1.15
N MET A 112 -13.96 -8.27 -0.98
CA MET A 112 -14.66 -8.90 -2.10
C MET A 112 -15.93 -8.08 -2.35
N ASP A 113 -16.10 -7.57 -3.56
CA ASP A 113 -17.40 -7.09 -4.04
C ASP A 113 -18.39 -8.27 -4.17
#